data_AF-A0A3R7SLN7-F1
#
_entry.id   AF-A0A3R7SLN7-F1
#
_cell.length_a   1.000
_cell.length_b   1.000
_cell.length_c   1.000
_cell.angle_alpha   90.00
_cell.angle_beta   90.00
_cell.angle_gamma   90.00
#
_symmetry.space_group_name_H-M   'P 1'
#
loop_
_entity.id
_entity.type
_entity.pdbx_description
1 polymer ?
#
loop_
_entity_poly.entity_id
_entity_poly.type
_entity_poly.pdbx_seq_one_letter_code
_entity_poly.pdbx_strand_id
1 'polypeptide(L)'
;MKKVLMRGLKFLALSVVGLLVILYIAAILVPYDPVERQPGIGLSGSLAEVQNPDWSILGGGRTMVWVETRTWYLIRHSITAMAWTDGEHLYVGCRSCDGKYWSGNVRRDDRVRLKIGDELYERQAVRLNDADRRAVLGVPEGEPLPDRAVFRMDPR
;
A
#
# COMPACT_ATOMS: atom_id res chain seq x y z
N MET A 1 -14.95 31.66 -40.69
CA MET A 1 -15.37 30.38 -40.04
C MET A 1 -14.21 29.58 -39.42
N LYS A 2 -13.14 29.19 -40.15
CA LYS A 2 -12.06 28.35 -39.59
C LYS A 2 -11.39 28.89 -38.30
N LYS A 3 -11.17 30.20 -38.19
CA LYS A 3 -10.58 30.83 -36.98
C LYS A 3 -11.45 30.74 -35.73
N VAL A 4 -12.78 30.82 -35.87
CA VAL A 4 -13.73 30.71 -34.75
C VAL A 4 -13.82 29.26 -34.28
N LEU A 5 -13.87 28.32 -35.23
CA LEU A 5 -13.84 26.88 -34.94
C LEU A 5 -12.54 26.46 -34.22
N MET A 6 -11.38 26.95 -34.69
CA MET A 6 -10.09 26.68 -34.02
C MET A 6 -9.98 27.31 -32.64
N ARG A 7 -10.60 28.47 -32.39
CA ARG A 7 -10.67 29.07 -31.05
C ARG A 7 -11.54 28.21 -30.12
N GLY A 8 -12.72 27.78 -30.59
CA GLY A 8 -13.60 26.89 -29.83
C GLY A 8 -12.94 25.56 -29.47
N LEU A 9 -12.22 24.94 -30.42
CA LEU A 9 -11.50 23.69 -30.18
C LEU A 9 -10.37 23.86 -29.15
N LYS A 10 -9.66 25.01 -29.17
CA LYS A 10 -8.63 25.34 -28.18
C LYS A 10 -9.22 25.54 -26.78
N PHE A 11 -10.35 26.23 -26.65
CA PHE A 11 -11.03 26.40 -25.36
C PHE A 11 -11.51 25.05 -24.81
N LEU A 12 -12.10 24.20 -25.65
CA LEU A 12 -12.51 22.86 -25.25
C LEU A 12 -11.32 22.01 -24.77
N ALA A 13 -10.22 22.01 -25.53
CA ALA A 13 -9.00 21.30 -25.15
C ALA A 13 -8.43 21.81 -23.81
N LEU A 14 -8.41 23.13 -23.59
CA LEU A 14 -7.94 23.73 -22.34
C LEU A 14 -8.81 23.33 -21.15
N SER A 15 -10.15 23.30 -21.34
CA SER A 15 -11.09 22.85 -20.31
C SER A 15 -10.92 21.39 -19.95
N VAL A 16 -10.70 20.51 -20.93
CA VAL A 16 -10.42 19.09 -20.68
C VAL A 16 -9.12 18.90 -19.92
N VAL A 17 -8.04 19.59 -20.32
CA VAL A 17 -6.77 19.54 -19.59
C VAL A 17 -6.94 20.05 -18.15
N GLY A 18 -7.64 21.16 -17.98
CA GLY A 18 -7.95 21.71 -16.65
C GLY A 18 -8.68 20.69 -15.76
N LEU A 19 -9.70 20.01 -16.31
CA LEU A 19 -10.43 18.96 -15.59
C LEU A 19 -9.52 17.79 -15.21
N LEU A 20 -8.68 17.31 -16.13
CA LEU A 20 -7.75 16.20 -15.85
C LEU A 20 -6.73 16.56 -14.76
N VAL A 21 -6.24 17.81 -14.75
CA VAL A 21 -5.35 18.30 -13.69
C VAL A 21 -6.06 18.33 -12.34
N ILE A 22 -7.32 18.80 -12.30
CA ILE A 22 -8.12 18.81 -11.06
C ILE A 22 -8.33 17.38 -10.56
N LEU A 23 -8.71 16.44 -11.44
CA LEU A 23 -8.90 15.04 -11.07
C LEU A 23 -7.60 14.39 -10.57
N TYR A 24 -6.47 14.70 -11.20
CA TYR A 24 -5.16 14.21 -10.77
C TYR A 24 -4.78 14.74 -9.39
N ILE A 25 -4.97 16.03 -9.13
CA ILE A 25 -4.74 16.63 -7.82
C ILE A 25 -5.68 16.02 -6.77
N ALA A 26 -6.96 15.84 -7.11
CA ALA A 26 -7.91 15.17 -6.23
C ALA A 26 -7.46 13.75 -5.89
N ALA A 27 -6.95 12.98 -6.85
CA ALA A 27 -6.44 11.63 -6.62
C ALA A 27 -5.18 11.57 -5.72
N ILE A 28 -4.41 12.67 -5.62
CA ILE A 28 -3.28 12.79 -4.70
C ILE A 28 -3.75 13.11 -3.27
N LEU A 29 -4.76 13.98 -3.14
CA LEU A 29 -5.15 14.58 -1.87
C LEU A 29 -6.29 13.85 -1.16
N VAL A 30 -7.22 13.26 -1.92
CA VAL A 30 -8.42 12.62 -1.38
C VAL A 30 -8.18 11.11 -1.30
N PRO A 31 -8.03 10.54 -0.08
CA PRO A 31 -7.85 9.12 0.06
C PRO A 31 -9.12 8.36 -0.31
N TYR A 32 -8.95 7.18 -0.89
CA TYR A 32 -10.01 6.23 -1.15
C TYR A 32 -9.51 4.85 -0.74
N ASP A 33 -10.07 4.32 0.35
CA ASP A 33 -9.64 3.05 0.93
C ASP A 33 -9.91 1.87 -0.01
N PRO A 34 -9.08 0.82 0.02
CA PRO A 34 -9.35 -0.43 -0.68
C PRO A 34 -10.62 -1.10 -0.15
N VAL A 35 -11.39 -1.67 -1.07
CA VAL A 35 -12.60 -2.46 -0.75
C VAL A 35 -12.42 -3.86 -1.29
N GLU A 36 -12.42 -4.85 -0.40
CA GLU A 36 -12.17 -6.26 -0.72
C GLU A 36 -10.88 -6.46 -1.55
N ARG A 37 -11.02 -6.86 -2.82
CA ARG A 37 -9.92 -7.10 -3.77
C ARG A 37 -9.58 -5.87 -4.63
N GLN A 38 -10.36 -4.80 -4.53
CA GLN A 38 -10.15 -3.58 -5.29
C GLN A 38 -9.11 -2.71 -4.57
N PRO A 39 -7.99 -2.34 -5.23
CA PRO A 39 -7.03 -1.43 -4.66
C PRO A 39 -7.60 -0.01 -4.55
N GLY A 40 -7.11 0.73 -3.56
CA GLY A 40 -7.49 2.11 -3.30
C GLY A 40 -6.44 3.13 -3.77
N ILE A 41 -6.78 4.40 -3.60
CA ILE A 41 -5.88 5.56 -3.80
C ILE A 41 -5.62 6.23 -2.44
N GLY A 42 -4.59 5.77 -1.75
CA GLY A 42 -4.28 6.18 -0.37
C GLY A 42 -5.18 5.55 0.70
N LEU A 43 -4.90 5.84 1.96
CA LEU A 43 -5.66 5.42 3.13
C LEU A 43 -6.23 6.61 3.90
N SER A 44 -7.49 6.49 4.30
CA SER A 44 -8.16 7.42 5.21
C SER A 44 -7.92 7.01 6.67
N GLY A 45 -8.03 7.94 7.60
CA GLY A 45 -7.85 7.68 9.04
C GLY A 45 -6.98 8.72 9.72
N SER A 46 -6.82 8.57 11.03
CA SER A 46 -5.93 9.41 11.84
C SER A 46 -4.59 8.71 12.07
N LEU A 47 -3.52 9.49 12.16
CA LEU A 47 -2.23 8.94 12.58
C LEU A 47 -2.37 8.40 14.02
N ALA A 48 -1.94 7.16 14.25
CA ALA A 48 -1.94 6.56 15.57
C ALA A 48 -1.06 7.40 16.52
N GLU A 49 -1.54 7.62 17.75
CA GLU A 49 -0.76 8.34 18.77
C GLU A 49 0.52 7.56 19.11
N VAL A 50 0.39 6.25 19.28
CA VAL A 50 1.52 5.34 19.53
C VAL A 50 1.91 4.65 18.23
N GLN A 51 3.03 5.07 17.65
CA GLN A 51 3.55 4.51 16.40
C GLN A 51 4.25 3.17 16.55
N ASN A 52 4.35 2.54 17.72
CA ASN A 52 4.79 1.14 17.83
C ASN A 52 4.06 0.48 19.02
N PRO A 53 2.76 0.21 18.86
CA PRO A 53 1.98 -0.39 19.93
C PRO A 53 2.35 -1.87 20.10
N ASP A 54 1.81 -2.49 21.16
CA ASP A 54 1.74 -3.94 21.22
C ASP A 54 0.88 -4.45 20.05
N TRP A 55 1.49 -5.22 19.15
CA TRP A 55 0.84 -5.74 17.96
C TRP A 55 -0.21 -6.82 18.24
N SER A 56 -0.37 -7.23 19.49
CA SER A 56 -1.46 -8.10 19.96
C SER A 56 -2.85 -7.53 19.66
N ILE A 57 -2.97 -6.23 19.32
CA ILE A 57 -4.18 -5.60 18.75
C ILE A 57 -4.73 -6.34 17.52
N LEU A 58 -3.90 -7.13 16.82
CA LEU A 58 -4.32 -7.95 15.68
C LEU A 58 -5.07 -9.24 16.07
N GLY A 59 -5.15 -9.58 17.36
CA GLY A 59 -5.91 -10.72 17.88
C GLY A 59 -5.20 -12.07 17.81
N GLY A 60 -3.85 -12.09 17.81
CA GLY A 60 -3.04 -13.32 17.89
C GLY A 60 -3.03 -14.23 16.66
N GLY A 61 -3.76 -13.85 15.59
CA GLY A 61 -3.86 -14.61 14.35
C GLY A 61 -3.45 -13.82 13.11
N ARG A 62 -3.85 -14.32 11.94
CA ARG A 62 -3.75 -13.59 10.67
C ARG A 62 -4.99 -12.74 10.49
N THR A 63 -4.78 -11.43 10.37
CA THR A 63 -5.85 -10.42 10.25
C THR A 63 -5.68 -9.64 8.95
N MET A 64 -6.79 -9.25 8.35
CA MET A 64 -6.75 -8.39 7.17
C MET A 64 -6.51 -6.94 7.59
N VAL A 65 -5.54 -6.30 6.95
CA VAL A 65 -5.17 -4.89 7.15
C VAL A 65 -5.04 -4.20 5.81
N TRP A 66 -4.94 -2.86 5.81
CA TRP A 66 -4.68 -2.11 4.59
C TRP A 66 -3.27 -1.54 4.56
N VAL A 67 -2.61 -1.63 3.41
CA VAL A 67 -1.24 -1.14 3.20
C VAL A 67 -1.25 -0.10 2.09
N GLU A 68 -0.75 1.09 2.39
CA GLU A 68 -0.49 2.18 1.45
C GLU A 68 0.97 2.16 1.02
N THR A 69 1.21 2.26 -0.28
CA THR A 69 2.54 2.33 -0.88
C THR A 69 2.69 3.61 -1.70
N ARG A 70 3.94 4.08 -1.84
CA ARG A 70 4.26 5.29 -2.62
C ARG A 70 4.53 4.93 -4.07
N THR A 71 3.93 5.69 -4.98
CA THR A 71 4.18 5.56 -6.42
C THR A 71 5.10 6.68 -6.89
N TRP A 72 5.76 6.47 -8.04
CA TRP A 72 6.61 7.47 -8.66
C TRP A 72 5.83 8.67 -9.24
N TYR A 73 4.51 8.54 -9.38
CA TYR A 73 3.59 9.54 -9.93
C TYR A 73 2.65 10.12 -8.86
N LEU A 74 3.07 10.12 -7.59
CA LEU A 74 2.44 10.81 -6.45
C LEU A 74 1.06 10.31 -5.98
N ILE A 75 0.29 9.63 -6.83
CA ILE A 75 -0.97 9.00 -6.41
C ILE A 75 -0.62 7.75 -5.61
N ARG A 76 -0.98 7.74 -4.34
CA ARG A 76 -0.69 6.60 -3.45
C ARG A 76 -1.48 5.37 -3.89
N HIS A 77 -0.90 4.18 -3.71
CA HIS A 77 -1.56 2.93 -4.06
C HIS A 77 -1.78 2.10 -2.80
N SER A 78 -3.03 1.81 -2.47
CA SER A 78 -3.38 1.06 -1.27
C SER A 78 -3.99 -0.30 -1.61
N ILE A 79 -3.72 -1.30 -0.77
CA ILE A 79 -4.19 -2.68 -0.95
C ILE A 79 -4.70 -3.26 0.37
N THR A 80 -5.46 -4.34 0.25
CA THR A 80 -5.85 -5.21 1.36
C THR A 80 -4.86 -6.38 1.46
N ALA A 81 -4.26 -6.60 2.63
CA ALA A 81 -3.23 -7.63 2.84
C ALA A 81 -3.39 -8.35 4.18
N MET A 82 -2.91 -9.60 4.24
CA MET A 82 -2.88 -10.36 5.48
C MET A 82 -1.69 -9.95 6.32
N ALA A 83 -1.92 -9.58 7.58
CA ALA A 83 -0.90 -9.30 8.58
C ALA A 83 -0.98 -10.26 9.77
N TRP A 84 0.14 -10.43 10.45
CA TRP A 84 0.26 -11.15 11.72
C TRP A 84 1.47 -10.63 12.49
N THR A 85 1.57 -11.00 13.76
CA THR A 85 2.70 -10.67 14.64
C THR A 85 3.27 -11.93 15.28
N ASP A 86 4.56 -11.91 15.59
CA ASP A 86 5.20 -12.90 16.49
C ASP A 86 5.31 -12.38 17.95
N GLY A 87 4.72 -11.22 18.24
CA GLY A 87 4.79 -10.51 19.51
C GLY A 87 5.78 -9.34 19.49
N GLU A 88 6.86 -9.45 18.71
CA GLU A 88 7.90 -8.42 18.61
C GLU A 88 7.77 -7.63 17.31
N HIS A 89 7.53 -8.34 16.21
CA HIS A 89 7.53 -7.80 14.86
C HIS A 89 6.17 -7.97 14.19
N LEU A 90 5.82 -6.96 13.39
CA LEU A 90 4.66 -7.00 12.52
C LEU A 90 5.06 -7.48 11.12
N TYR A 91 4.31 -8.44 10.58
CA TYR A 91 4.53 -8.99 9.25
C TYR A 91 3.31 -8.81 8.38
N VAL A 92 3.55 -8.58 7.08
CA VAL A 92 2.53 -8.61 6.03
C VAL A 92 2.92 -9.61 4.95
N GLY A 93 1.96 -10.47 4.59
CA GLY A 93 2.11 -11.50 3.57
C GLY A 93 1.69 -11.02 2.19
N CYS A 94 2.43 -11.48 1.18
CA CYS A 94 2.17 -11.20 -0.22
C CYS A 94 2.17 -12.49 -1.03
N ARG A 95 0.99 -13.07 -1.29
CA ARG A 95 0.87 -14.25 -2.17
C ARG A 95 1.16 -13.86 -3.61
N SER A 96 1.93 -14.67 -4.35
CA SER A 96 2.30 -14.44 -5.75
C SER A 96 2.75 -13.00 -5.97
N CYS A 97 3.79 -12.62 -5.23
CA CYS A 97 4.16 -11.23 -5.03
C CYS A 97 4.84 -10.59 -6.23
N ASP A 98 5.52 -11.42 -7.00
CA ASP A 98 6.30 -10.97 -8.14
C ASP A 98 5.36 -10.45 -9.23
N GLY A 99 5.69 -9.28 -9.77
CA GLY A 99 4.85 -8.57 -10.74
C GLY A 99 3.69 -7.74 -10.16
N LYS A 100 3.41 -7.79 -8.85
CA LYS A 100 2.40 -6.92 -8.24
C LYS A 100 2.88 -5.47 -8.14
N TYR A 101 1.99 -4.52 -8.42
CA TYR A 101 2.32 -3.09 -8.37
C TYR A 101 2.81 -2.64 -7.00
N TRP A 102 2.12 -3.02 -5.93
CA TRP A 102 2.47 -2.59 -4.57
C TRP A 102 3.85 -3.12 -4.12
N SER A 103 4.22 -4.36 -4.47
CA SER A 103 5.54 -4.90 -4.14
C SER A 103 6.63 -4.22 -4.96
N GLY A 104 6.34 -3.90 -6.23
CA GLY A 104 7.18 -3.07 -7.07
C GLY A 104 7.37 -1.64 -6.53
N ASN A 105 6.34 -1.06 -5.92
CA ASN A 105 6.41 0.23 -5.24
C ASN A 105 7.30 0.16 -4.01
N VAL A 106 7.09 -0.82 -3.12
CA VAL A 106 7.90 -1.04 -1.91
C VAL A 106 9.38 -1.22 -2.25
N ARG A 107 9.70 -1.95 -3.31
CA ARG A 107 11.09 -2.12 -3.76
C ARG A 107 11.76 -0.80 -4.18
N ARG A 108 10.99 0.20 -4.62
CA ARG A 108 11.49 1.52 -5.02
C ARG A 108 11.55 2.48 -3.84
N ASP A 109 10.53 2.44 -2.99
CA ASP A 109 10.35 3.27 -1.80
C ASP A 109 9.66 2.41 -0.74
N ASP A 110 10.43 2.02 0.27
CA ASP A 110 10.00 1.08 1.32
C ASP A 110 9.07 1.73 2.35
N ARG A 111 8.84 3.03 2.29
CA ARG A 111 7.97 3.75 3.20
C ARG A 111 6.52 3.45 2.87
N VAL A 112 5.84 2.82 3.83
CA VAL A 112 4.42 2.45 3.73
C VAL A 112 3.62 3.05 4.87
N ARG A 113 2.30 3.06 4.72
CA ARG A 113 1.38 3.25 5.85
C ARG A 113 0.52 2.01 6.00
N LEU A 114 0.37 1.55 7.23
CA LEU A 114 -0.54 0.48 7.59
C LEU A 114 -1.79 1.10 8.23
N LYS A 115 -2.98 0.64 7.85
CA LYS A 115 -4.22 0.96 8.55
C LYS A 115 -4.71 -0.27 9.30
N ILE A 116 -5.01 -0.09 10.59
CA ILE A 116 -5.67 -1.07 11.46
C ILE A 116 -6.79 -0.31 12.17
N GLY A 117 -8.04 -0.76 11.99
CA GLY A 117 -9.19 0.07 12.37
C GLY A 117 -9.16 1.40 11.61
N ASP A 118 -9.29 2.51 12.33
CA ASP A 118 -9.18 3.88 11.78
C ASP A 118 -7.81 4.54 11.99
N GLU A 119 -6.85 3.79 12.53
CA GLU A 119 -5.52 4.31 12.84
C GLU A 119 -4.49 3.98 11.75
N LEU A 120 -3.64 4.95 11.46
CA LEU A 120 -2.53 4.86 10.52
C LEU A 120 -1.18 4.76 11.24
N TYR A 121 -0.37 3.80 10.80
CA TYR A 121 0.96 3.53 11.31
C TYR A 121 1.98 3.68 10.18
N GLU A 122 2.98 4.54 10.36
CA GLU A 122 4.05 4.72 9.37
C GLU A 122 5.13 3.66 9.55
N ARG A 123 5.49 2.95 8.48
CA ARG A 123 6.41 1.81 8.54
C ARG A 123 7.41 1.82 7.39
N GLN A 124 8.48 1.05 7.57
CA GLN A 124 9.36 0.61 6.50
C GLN A 124 9.07 -0.87 6.20
N ALA A 125 8.74 -1.19 4.95
CA ALA A 125 8.42 -2.55 4.53
C ALA A 125 9.67 -3.29 4.05
N VAL A 126 10.24 -4.13 4.92
CA VAL A 126 11.46 -4.90 4.65
C VAL A 126 11.08 -6.28 4.12
N ARG A 127 11.35 -6.56 2.84
CA ARG A 127 11.13 -7.89 2.25
C ARG A 127 12.13 -8.89 2.84
N LEU A 128 11.61 -9.94 3.49
CA LEU A 128 12.46 -10.99 4.06
C LEU A 128 13.11 -11.85 2.96
N ASN A 129 14.34 -12.29 3.23
CA ASN A 129 15.01 -13.33 2.46
C ASN A 129 14.41 -14.71 2.78
N ASP A 130 14.86 -15.76 2.10
CA ASP A 130 14.31 -17.10 2.25
C ASP A 130 14.57 -17.74 3.63
N ALA A 131 15.69 -17.44 4.26
CA ALA A 131 16.02 -17.96 5.58
C ALA A 131 15.10 -17.36 6.66
N ASP A 132 14.99 -16.04 6.69
CA ASP A 132 14.14 -15.33 7.66
C ASP A 132 12.66 -15.64 7.41
N ARG A 133 12.26 -15.68 6.13
CA ARG A 133 10.90 -16.06 5.73
C ARG A 133 10.55 -17.48 6.18
N ARG A 134 11.50 -18.42 6.07
CA ARG A 134 11.31 -19.80 6.54
C ARG A 134 11.01 -19.83 8.03
N ALA A 135 11.83 -19.13 8.82
CA ALA A 135 11.67 -19.05 10.27
C ALA A 135 10.31 -18.45 10.66
N VAL A 136 9.94 -17.30 10.08
CA VAL A 136 8.67 -16.61 10.39
C VAL A 136 7.43 -17.42 9.96
N LEU A 137 7.53 -18.19 8.88
CA LEU A 137 6.43 -19.03 8.41
C LEU A 137 6.37 -20.40 9.11
N GLY A 138 7.37 -20.75 9.93
CA GLY A 138 7.47 -22.06 10.57
C GLY A 138 7.66 -23.21 9.57
N VAL A 139 8.28 -22.95 8.42
CA VAL A 139 8.51 -23.97 7.39
C VAL A 139 9.78 -24.76 7.76
N PRO A 140 9.76 -26.10 7.84
CA PRO A 140 10.97 -26.88 8.11
C PRO A 140 12.07 -26.69 7.07
N GLU A 141 13.31 -26.99 7.47
CA GLU A 141 14.42 -27.07 6.51
C GLU A 141 14.20 -28.19 5.50
N GLY A 142 14.58 -27.96 4.25
CA GLY A 142 14.36 -28.91 3.14
C GLY A 142 12.96 -28.89 2.54
N GLU A 143 11.97 -28.29 3.22
CA GLU A 143 10.64 -28.09 2.63
C GLU A 143 10.60 -26.87 1.70
N PRO A 144 9.84 -26.95 0.58
CA PRO A 144 9.69 -25.84 -0.35
C PRO A 144 8.94 -24.69 0.32
N LEU A 145 9.49 -23.48 0.21
CA LEU A 145 8.81 -22.29 0.70
C LEU A 145 7.54 -22.03 -0.12
N PRO A 146 6.43 -21.64 0.52
CA PRO A 146 5.22 -21.29 -0.21
C PRO A 146 5.45 -20.06 -1.10
N ASP A 147 4.69 -19.96 -2.20
CA ASP A 147 4.66 -18.78 -3.08
C ASP A 147 3.98 -17.58 -2.38
N ARG A 148 4.68 -17.06 -1.38
CA ARG A 148 4.28 -15.93 -0.55
C ARG A 148 5.53 -15.22 -0.08
N ALA A 149 5.73 -13.98 -0.51
CA ALA A 149 6.72 -13.11 0.12
C ALA A 149 6.20 -12.63 1.49
N VAL A 150 7.11 -12.31 2.39
CA VAL A 150 6.81 -11.75 3.72
C VAL A 150 7.58 -10.44 3.84
N PHE A 151 6.89 -9.40 4.29
CA PHE A 151 7.46 -8.10 4.59
C PHE A 151 7.38 -7.88 6.10
N ARG A 152 8.50 -7.58 6.74
CA ARG A 152 8.51 -7.06 8.10
C ARG A 152 8.23 -5.57 8.05
N MET A 153 7.35 -5.10 8.93
CA MET A 153 6.90 -3.72 9.00
C MET A 153 7.61 -3.03 10.15
N ASP A 154 8.80 -2.49 9.87
CA ASP A 154 9.66 -1.89 10.88
C ASP A 154 9.17 -0.47 11.21
N PRO A 155 9.27 -0.03 12.47
CA PRO A 155 8.98 1.35 12.85
C PRO A 155 9.81 2.35 12.03
N ARG A 156 9.21 3.50 11.74
CA ARG A 156 9.87 4.60 11.04
C ARG A 156 10.47 5.61 12.01
#